data_AF-A0A7X7VVJ0-F1
#
_entry.id   AF-A0A7X7VVJ0-F1
#
_cell.length_a   1.000
_cell.length_b   1.000
_cell.length_c   1.000
_cell.angle_alpha   90.00
_cell.angle_beta   90.00
_cell.angle_gamma   90.00
#
_symmetry.space_group_name_H-M   'P 1'
#
loop_
_entity.id
_entity.type
_entity.pdbx_description
1 polymer ?
#
loop_
_entity_poly.entity_id
_entity_poly.type
_entity_poly.pdbx_seq_one_letter_code
_entity_poly.pdbx_strand_id
1 'polypeptide(L)'
;MQKNRIFVLAALVLLAVSLGGKAAYANTRVLSIPGYPVYLVLKEEAGVVTQAILRTPAHVQPVAEIVGFSLAGEISSTLQLDRDSKPDLLWKLSFVNWNDRSQGVALWISLLSRQPRLWLAVSPIGETLWDAIRPKLSVPRGVLLYVSPTLPAFFRLSEYQGKDILTYVYCIQLDETGPVLTSAPEVYKQLLRIVQTVREHEFDPGRKKAYEALEADFKALSEGNKPSTEAILNFNFKKIAELSWKP
;
A
#
# COMPACT_ATOMS: atom_id res chain seq x y z
N MET A 1 25.88 -42.51 44.89
CA MET A 1 25.93 -42.01 43.49
C MET A 1 24.57 -41.67 42.87
N GLN A 2 23.47 -42.35 43.21
CA GLN A 2 22.16 -42.17 42.55
C GLN A 2 21.46 -40.82 42.86
N LYS A 3 21.58 -40.30 44.10
CA LYS A 3 21.04 -38.98 44.49
C LYS A 3 21.65 -37.80 43.71
N ASN A 4 22.96 -37.84 43.43
CA ASN A 4 23.62 -36.76 42.68
C ASN A 4 23.19 -36.72 41.20
N ARG A 5 22.84 -37.88 40.61
CA ARG A 5 22.34 -37.95 39.22
C ARG A 5 20.95 -37.31 39.08
N ILE A 6 20.08 -37.51 40.07
CA ILE A 6 18.73 -36.92 40.08
C ILE A 6 18.82 -35.40 40.22
N PHE A 7 19.73 -34.90 41.07
CA PHE A 7 19.95 -33.46 41.25
C PHE A 7 20.49 -32.79 39.98
N VAL A 8 21.45 -33.42 39.30
CA VAL A 8 21.99 -32.90 38.04
C VAL A 8 20.94 -32.90 36.94
N LEU A 9 20.11 -33.93 36.85
CA LEU A 9 19.03 -34.01 35.85
C LEU A 9 17.96 -32.94 36.11
N ALA A 10 17.56 -32.75 37.37
CA ALA A 10 16.59 -31.73 37.77
C ALA A 10 17.13 -30.32 37.47
N ALA A 11 18.42 -30.07 37.75
CA ALA A 11 19.07 -28.80 37.42
C ALA A 11 19.13 -28.54 35.91
N LEU A 12 19.40 -29.58 35.10
CA LEU A 12 19.41 -29.47 33.63
C LEU A 12 18.02 -29.19 33.05
N VAL A 13 16.98 -29.82 33.58
CA VAL A 13 15.58 -29.57 33.19
C VAL A 13 15.16 -28.15 33.58
N LEU A 14 15.48 -27.70 34.80
CA LEU A 14 15.22 -26.33 35.24
C LEU A 14 15.97 -25.29 34.39
N LEU A 15 17.22 -25.57 34.03
CA LEU A 15 18.02 -24.71 33.15
C LEU A 15 17.41 -24.65 31.74
N ALA A 16 17.00 -25.80 31.18
CA ALA A 16 16.33 -25.86 29.87
C ALA A 16 14.98 -25.12 29.85
N VAL A 17 14.20 -25.20 30.94
CA VAL A 17 12.94 -24.46 31.10
C VAL A 17 13.19 -22.95 31.25
N SER A 18 14.25 -22.54 31.95
CA SER A 18 14.63 -21.13 32.09
C SER A 18 15.19 -20.51 30.80
N LEU A 19 15.81 -21.31 29.93
CA LEU A 19 16.40 -20.87 28.66
C LEU A 19 15.39 -20.89 27.49
N GLY A 20 14.27 -21.62 27.62
CA GLY A 20 13.29 -21.82 26.55
C GLY A 20 12.20 -20.74 26.44
N GLY A 21 12.03 -19.90 27.46
CA GLY A 21 11.00 -18.86 27.48
C GLY A 21 11.48 -17.55 26.87
N LYS A 22 11.61 -17.45 25.54
CA LYS A 22 11.59 -16.11 24.93
C LYS A 22 10.21 -15.54 25.19
N ALA A 23 10.11 -14.52 26.04
CA ALA A 23 8.88 -13.76 26.20
C ALA A 23 8.46 -13.22 24.82
N ALA A 24 7.47 -13.87 24.20
CA ALA A 24 6.88 -13.40 22.96
C ALA A 24 6.04 -12.18 23.31
N TYR A 25 6.61 -10.99 23.12
CA TYR A 25 5.85 -9.73 23.21
C TYR A 25 4.93 -9.66 22.00
N ALA A 26 3.71 -10.16 22.16
CA ALA A 26 2.62 -9.89 21.23
C ALA A 26 2.05 -8.51 21.56
N ASN A 27 2.13 -7.59 20.60
CA ASN A 27 1.56 -6.25 20.73
C ASN A 27 0.26 -6.19 19.94
N THR A 28 -0.76 -5.54 20.50
CA THR A 28 -2.00 -5.26 19.79
C THR A 28 -2.01 -3.78 19.44
N ARG A 29 -2.00 -3.49 18.14
CA ARG A 29 -2.08 -2.12 17.61
C ARG A 29 -3.46 -1.90 17.00
N VAL A 30 -4.10 -0.79 17.34
CA VAL A 30 -5.38 -0.37 16.75
C VAL A 30 -5.13 0.91 15.96
N LEU A 31 -5.40 0.87 14.66
CA LEU A 31 -5.27 1.99 13.75
C LEU A 31 -6.67 2.52 13.40
N SER A 32 -6.84 3.84 13.40
CA SER A 32 -8.13 4.49 13.12
C SER A 32 -7.95 5.93 12.68
N ILE A 33 -8.84 6.41 11.82
CA ILE A 33 -8.92 7.83 11.48
C ILE A 33 -10.01 8.49 12.36
N PRO A 34 -9.69 9.57 13.10
CA PRO A 34 -10.67 10.28 13.92
C PRO A 34 -11.92 10.69 13.12
N GLY A 35 -13.09 10.48 13.71
CA GLY A 35 -14.38 10.81 13.10
C GLY A 35 -14.98 9.71 12.21
N TYR A 36 -14.25 8.62 11.95
CA TYR A 36 -14.74 7.48 11.17
C TYR A 36 -14.93 6.23 12.03
N PRO A 37 -16.03 5.48 11.87
CA PRO A 37 -16.35 4.34 12.73
C PRO A 37 -15.66 3.04 12.26
N VAL A 38 -14.41 3.13 11.83
CA VAL A 38 -13.65 2.02 11.22
C VAL A 38 -12.29 1.92 11.88
N TYR A 39 -11.91 0.69 12.24
CA TYR A 39 -10.67 0.39 12.97
C TYR A 39 -9.97 -0.81 12.34
N LEU A 40 -8.67 -0.71 12.12
CA LEU A 40 -7.84 -1.86 11.78
C LEU A 40 -7.10 -2.33 13.03
N VAL A 41 -7.40 -3.54 13.48
CA VAL A 41 -6.76 -4.17 14.63
C VAL A 41 -5.69 -5.13 14.12
N LEU A 42 -4.45 -4.89 14.54
CA LEU A 42 -3.28 -5.71 14.22
C LEU A 42 -2.79 -6.39 15.49
N LYS A 43 -2.57 -7.70 15.42
CA LYS A 43 -1.73 -8.42 16.36
C LYS A 43 -0.35 -8.55 15.73
N GLU A 44 0.67 -8.09 16.44
CA GLU A 44 2.05 -8.06 15.96
C GLU A 44 2.94 -8.86 16.90
N GLU A 45 3.84 -9.67 16.35
CA GLU A 45 4.92 -10.34 17.09
C GLU A 45 6.25 -9.97 16.45
N ALA A 46 7.18 -9.46 17.27
CA ALA A 46 8.47 -8.95 16.79
C ALA A 46 8.35 -7.91 15.64
N GLY A 47 7.28 -7.10 15.64
CA GLY A 47 7.03 -6.07 14.61
C GLY A 47 6.37 -6.59 13.33
N VAL A 48 6.10 -7.89 13.24
CA VAL A 48 5.42 -8.54 12.09
C VAL A 48 3.97 -8.81 12.44
N VAL A 49 3.05 -8.46 11.54
CA VAL A 49 1.62 -8.73 11.68
C VAL A 49 1.38 -10.24 11.63
N THR A 50 0.84 -10.81 12.70
CA THR A 50 0.42 -12.21 12.79
C THR A 50 -1.09 -12.39 12.61
N GLN A 51 -1.86 -11.33 12.87
CA GLN A 51 -3.31 -11.29 12.61
C GLN A 51 -3.72 -9.86 12.30
N ALA A 52 -4.63 -9.68 11.34
CA ALA A 52 -5.24 -8.40 11.05
C ALA A 52 -6.75 -8.52 10.85
N ILE A 53 -7.50 -7.61 11.46
CA ILE A 53 -8.95 -7.56 11.40
C ILE A 53 -9.39 -6.12 11.22
N LEU A 54 -10.14 -5.86 10.15
CA LEU A 54 -10.88 -4.62 9.96
C LEU A 54 -12.23 -4.71 10.66
N ARG A 55 -12.55 -3.74 11.52
CA ARG A 55 -13.82 -3.62 12.21
C ARG A 55 -14.60 -2.42 11.69
N THR A 56 -15.85 -2.65 11.36
CA THR A 56 -16.86 -1.62 11.07
C THR A 56 -18.03 -1.80 12.06
N PRO A 57 -19.04 -0.91 12.10
CA PRO A 57 -20.17 -1.03 13.02
C PRO A 57 -20.94 -2.35 12.89
N ALA A 58 -20.98 -2.94 11.70
CA ALA A 58 -21.73 -4.17 11.44
C ALA A 58 -20.86 -5.37 11.03
N HIS A 59 -19.57 -5.19 10.78
CA HIS A 59 -18.72 -6.23 10.21
C HIS A 59 -17.39 -6.38 10.95
N VAL A 60 -16.87 -7.61 10.92
CA VAL A 60 -15.53 -7.97 11.34
C VAL A 60 -14.91 -8.73 10.16
N GLN A 61 -13.98 -8.08 9.46
CA GLN A 61 -13.39 -8.58 8.22
C GLN A 61 -11.92 -8.93 8.46
N PRO A 62 -11.53 -10.21 8.43
CA PRO A 62 -10.12 -10.60 8.41
C PRO A 62 -9.40 -10.01 7.20
N VAL A 63 -8.15 -9.58 7.39
CA VAL A 63 -7.29 -9.00 6.35
C VAL A 63 -6.02 -9.84 6.25
N ALA A 64 -6.11 -11.00 5.61
CA ALA A 64 -5.00 -11.95 5.54
C ALA A 64 -3.83 -11.43 4.68
N GLU A 65 -4.11 -10.51 3.76
CA GLU A 65 -3.16 -9.98 2.77
C GLU A 65 -1.97 -9.23 3.36
N ILE A 66 -2.10 -8.73 4.61
CA ILE A 66 -1.04 -8.00 5.30
C ILE A 66 -0.35 -8.83 6.40
N VAL A 67 -0.78 -10.07 6.62
CA VAL A 67 -0.14 -10.98 7.57
C VAL A 67 1.24 -11.39 7.04
N GLY A 68 2.24 -11.39 7.90
CA GLY A 68 3.64 -11.63 7.55
C GLY A 68 4.43 -10.37 7.17
N PHE A 69 3.78 -9.21 7.10
CA PHE A 69 4.42 -7.93 6.82
C PHE A 69 4.50 -7.04 8.07
N SER A 70 5.31 -5.98 8.01
CA SER A 70 5.48 -4.98 9.07
C SER A 70 4.92 -3.63 8.61
N LEU A 71 4.16 -2.94 9.48
CA LEU A 71 3.65 -1.60 9.17
C LEU A 71 4.82 -0.62 8.96
N ALA A 72 4.82 0.07 7.83
CA ALA A 72 5.88 1.01 7.42
C ALA A 72 5.40 2.45 7.27
N GLY A 73 4.12 2.67 6.99
CA GLY A 73 3.59 4.02 6.79
C GLY A 73 2.08 4.08 6.70
N GLU A 74 1.56 5.29 6.88
CA GLU A 74 0.14 5.59 6.88
C GLU A 74 -0.08 6.96 6.21
N ILE A 75 -1.07 7.03 5.32
CA ILE A 75 -1.52 8.29 4.74
C ILE A 75 -3.03 8.24 4.48
N SER A 76 -3.72 9.35 4.77
CA SER A 76 -5.15 9.49 4.53
C SER A 76 -5.46 10.79 3.80
N SER A 77 -6.50 10.77 2.97
CA SER A 77 -7.05 11.95 2.30
C SER A 77 -8.56 11.89 2.41
N THR A 78 -9.21 13.06 2.41
CA THR A 78 -10.66 13.14 2.55
C THR A 78 -11.27 14.03 1.48
N LEU A 79 -12.43 13.64 0.96
CA LEU A 79 -13.15 14.33 -0.10
C LEU A 79 -14.65 14.29 0.21
N GLN A 80 -15.41 15.31 -0.17
CA GLN A 80 -16.86 15.33 0.01
C GLN A 80 -17.53 14.98 -1.32
N LEU A 81 -17.93 13.71 -1.50
CA LEU A 81 -18.55 13.24 -2.74
C LEU A 81 -20.08 13.23 -2.66
N ASP A 82 -20.62 12.77 -1.54
CA ASP A 82 -22.06 12.48 -1.39
C ASP A 82 -22.90 13.66 -0.86
N ARG A 83 -22.28 14.85 -0.80
CA ARG A 83 -22.83 16.14 -0.35
C ARG A 83 -23.44 16.10 1.06
N ASP A 84 -23.06 15.15 1.90
CA ASP A 84 -23.41 15.20 3.32
C ASP A 84 -22.41 16.09 4.08
N SER A 85 -22.54 16.22 5.41
CA SER A 85 -21.63 17.06 6.22
C SER A 85 -20.33 16.36 6.63
N LYS A 86 -20.17 15.07 6.33
CA LYS A 86 -19.02 14.25 6.70
C LYS A 86 -18.17 14.00 5.46
N PRO A 87 -16.87 14.31 5.49
CA PRO A 87 -16.05 14.02 4.33
C PRO A 87 -15.86 12.50 4.21
N ASP A 88 -15.87 11.97 2.99
CA ASP A 88 -15.54 10.59 2.67
C ASP A 88 -14.04 10.35 2.83
N LEU A 89 -13.65 9.11 3.12
CA LEU A 89 -12.28 8.75 3.48
C LEU A 89 -11.62 7.90 2.40
N LEU A 90 -10.38 8.24 2.07
CA LEU A 90 -9.44 7.39 1.36
C LEU A 90 -8.21 7.20 2.26
N TRP A 91 -7.97 5.98 2.73
CA TRP A 91 -6.92 5.65 3.68
C TRP A 91 -6.00 4.56 3.12
N LYS A 92 -4.69 4.80 3.16
CA LYS A 92 -3.67 3.89 2.66
C LYS A 92 -2.67 3.59 3.76
N LEU A 93 -2.41 2.30 3.97
CA LEU A 93 -1.45 1.77 4.91
C LEU A 93 -0.41 0.95 4.15
N SER A 94 0.86 1.22 4.36
CA SER A 94 1.97 0.51 3.73
C SER A 94 2.55 -0.52 4.68
N PHE A 95 2.65 -1.76 4.22
CA PHE A 95 3.27 -2.87 4.93
C PHE A 95 4.42 -3.43 4.09
N VAL A 96 5.60 -3.63 4.69
CA VAL A 96 6.80 -4.13 3.99
C VAL A 96 7.27 -5.44 4.60
N ASN A 97 7.95 -6.26 3.81
CA ASN A 97 8.50 -7.51 4.31
C ASN A 97 9.64 -7.19 5.30
N TRP A 98 9.63 -7.85 6.45
CA TRP A 98 10.61 -7.61 7.51
C TRP A 98 12.03 -7.96 7.07
N ASN A 99 12.19 -9.04 6.30
CA ASN A 99 13.48 -9.52 5.82
C ASN A 99 13.95 -8.75 4.58
N ASP A 100 13.02 -8.28 3.76
CA ASP A 100 13.29 -7.54 2.54
C ASP A 100 12.34 -6.35 2.40
N ARG A 101 12.79 -5.17 2.83
CA ARG A 101 11.97 -3.95 2.79
C ARG A 101 11.72 -3.42 1.38
N SER A 102 12.32 -4.02 0.34
CA SER A 102 12.09 -3.64 -1.05
C SER A 102 10.74 -4.14 -1.58
N GLN A 103 10.07 -5.05 -0.87
CA GLN A 103 8.80 -5.64 -1.25
C GLN A 103 7.75 -5.46 -0.15
N GLY A 104 6.49 -5.33 -0.54
CA GLY A 104 5.40 -5.15 0.41
C GLY A 104 4.02 -5.12 -0.22
N VAL A 105 3.06 -4.65 0.56
CA VAL A 105 1.68 -4.48 0.17
C VAL A 105 1.13 -3.18 0.76
N ALA A 106 0.39 -2.42 -0.03
CA ALA A 106 -0.42 -1.31 0.43
C ALA A 106 -1.85 -1.81 0.64
N LEU A 107 -2.39 -1.62 1.85
CA LEU A 107 -3.80 -1.80 2.15
C LEU A 107 -4.53 -0.47 1.94
N TRP A 108 -5.63 -0.52 1.19
CA TRP A 108 -6.48 0.61 0.89
C TRP A 108 -7.84 0.40 1.54
N ILE A 109 -8.25 1.37 2.35
CA ILE A 109 -9.54 1.43 3.02
C ILE A 109 -10.23 2.71 2.58
N SER A 110 -11.30 2.58 1.81
CA SER A 110 -12.09 3.70 1.31
C SER A 110 -13.49 3.66 1.89
N LEU A 111 -14.05 4.79 2.32
CA LEU A 111 -15.36 4.85 2.97
C LEU A 111 -16.18 6.04 2.47
N LEU A 112 -17.38 5.78 1.95
CA LEU A 112 -18.44 6.78 1.78
C LEU A 112 -19.26 6.92 3.05
N SER A 113 -19.66 8.13 3.39
CA SER A 113 -20.18 8.46 4.73
C SER A 113 -21.72 8.49 4.81
N ARG A 114 -22.41 9.02 3.80
CA ARG A 114 -23.89 9.16 3.78
C ARG A 114 -24.63 7.84 3.72
N GLN A 115 -24.16 6.95 2.85
CA GLN A 115 -24.58 5.56 2.79
C GLN A 115 -23.37 4.71 3.10
N PRO A 116 -23.12 4.38 4.39
CA PRO A 116 -21.87 3.80 4.82
C PRO A 116 -21.50 2.56 4.00
N ARG A 117 -20.50 2.74 3.15
CA ARG A 117 -19.98 1.73 2.25
C ARG A 117 -18.47 1.82 2.22
N LEU A 118 -17.83 0.70 2.52
CA LEU A 118 -16.40 0.58 2.62
C LEU A 118 -15.88 -0.38 1.56
N TRP A 119 -14.80 0.02 0.89
CA TRP A 119 -14.02 -0.85 0.02
C TRP A 119 -12.68 -1.14 0.67
N LEU A 120 -12.34 -2.42 0.69
CA LEU A 120 -11.04 -2.91 1.12
C LEU A 120 -10.32 -3.45 -0.11
N ALA A 121 -9.10 -2.99 -0.34
CA ALA A 121 -8.29 -3.44 -1.47
C ALA A 121 -6.80 -3.45 -1.13
N VAL A 122 -6.02 -4.17 -1.94
CA VAL A 122 -4.55 -4.20 -1.83
C VAL A 122 -3.88 -3.95 -3.17
N SER A 123 -2.70 -3.35 -3.10
CA SER A 123 -1.78 -3.23 -4.23
C SER A 123 -0.36 -3.57 -3.80
N PRO A 124 0.47 -4.18 -4.65
CA PRO A 124 1.85 -4.52 -4.30
C PRO A 124 2.70 -3.25 -4.09
N ILE A 125 3.72 -3.34 -3.25
CA ILE A 125 4.77 -2.33 -3.09
C ILE A 125 6.08 -2.97 -3.54
N GLY A 126 6.85 -2.22 -4.31
CA GLY A 126 8.20 -2.59 -4.73
C GLY A 126 9.09 -1.36 -4.76
N GLU A 127 10.40 -1.56 -4.63
CA GLU A 127 11.38 -0.50 -4.77
C GLU A 127 11.48 -0.05 -6.24
N THR A 128 11.51 1.26 -6.44
CA THR A 128 11.55 1.92 -7.75
C THR A 128 12.49 3.12 -7.71
N LEU A 129 12.81 3.71 -8.86
CA LEU A 129 13.64 4.92 -8.92
C LEU A 129 12.97 6.11 -8.20
N TRP A 130 11.65 6.10 -8.03
CA TRP A 130 10.94 7.13 -7.26
C TRP A 130 11.38 7.19 -5.79
N ASP A 131 11.81 6.07 -5.21
CA ASP A 131 12.28 5.98 -3.81
C ASP A 131 13.64 6.65 -3.59
N ALA A 132 14.46 6.72 -4.65
CA ALA A 132 15.72 7.45 -4.66
C ALA A 132 15.51 8.95 -4.95
N ILE A 133 14.63 9.28 -5.89
CA ILE A 133 14.33 10.69 -6.26
C ILE A 133 13.58 11.42 -5.14
N ARG A 134 12.63 10.74 -4.48
CA ARG A 134 11.74 11.29 -3.43
C ARG A 134 11.15 12.66 -3.79
N PRO A 135 10.41 12.77 -4.90
CA PRO A 135 9.89 14.05 -5.33
C PRO A 135 8.90 14.61 -4.32
N LYS A 136 9.03 15.90 -4.02
CA LYS A 136 8.05 16.64 -3.21
C LYS A 136 6.88 17.04 -4.11
N LEU A 137 5.87 16.18 -4.18
CA LEU A 137 4.69 16.40 -5.01
C LEU A 137 3.61 17.16 -4.24
N SER A 138 3.04 18.19 -4.85
CA SER A 138 1.78 18.78 -4.38
C SER A 138 0.62 17.94 -4.90
N VAL A 139 -0.04 17.21 -4.00
CA VAL A 139 -1.17 16.32 -4.33
C VAL A 139 -2.48 16.98 -3.88
N PRO A 140 -3.50 17.06 -4.74
CA PRO A 140 -4.80 17.60 -4.36
C PRO A 140 -5.45 16.82 -3.21
N ARG A 141 -6.28 17.52 -2.46
CA ARG A 141 -7.15 16.90 -1.46
C ARG A 141 -8.08 15.88 -2.13
N GLY A 142 -8.28 14.73 -1.49
CA GLY A 142 -9.08 13.62 -2.00
C GLY A 142 -8.32 12.64 -2.90
N VAL A 143 -7.07 12.95 -3.27
CA VAL A 143 -6.24 12.09 -4.12
C VAL A 143 -5.12 11.47 -3.29
N LEU A 144 -4.84 10.18 -3.51
CA LEU A 144 -3.66 9.48 -3.01
C LEU A 144 -2.89 8.84 -4.18
N LEU A 145 -1.58 8.72 -4.02
CA LEU A 145 -0.71 8.14 -5.04
C LEU A 145 -0.43 6.65 -4.79
N TYR A 146 -0.42 5.89 -5.87
CA TYR A 146 0.06 4.52 -5.91
C TYR A 146 1.20 4.41 -6.93
N VAL A 147 2.41 4.14 -6.44
CA VAL A 147 3.57 3.84 -7.28
C VAL A 147 3.57 2.33 -7.52
N SER A 148 3.43 1.92 -8.78
CA SER A 148 3.48 0.50 -9.15
C SER A 148 4.91 -0.03 -9.03
N PRO A 149 5.12 -1.26 -8.54
CA PRO A 149 6.45 -1.88 -8.53
C PRO A 149 7.00 -2.17 -9.92
N THR A 150 6.11 -2.25 -10.92
CA THR A 150 6.44 -2.60 -12.30
C THR A 150 6.00 -1.50 -13.25
N LEU A 151 6.80 -1.27 -14.28
CA LEU A 151 6.39 -0.47 -15.43
C LEU A 151 5.37 -1.26 -16.25
N PRO A 152 4.25 -0.65 -16.71
CA PRO A 152 3.33 -1.30 -17.62
C PRO A 152 4.05 -1.88 -18.84
N ALA A 153 3.59 -3.03 -19.30
CA ALA A 153 4.17 -3.75 -20.44
C ALA A 153 3.85 -3.06 -21.78
N PHE A 154 4.28 -1.80 -21.93
CA PHE A 154 4.11 -1.01 -23.13
C PHE A 154 4.70 -1.74 -24.33
N PHE A 155 3.95 -1.84 -25.42
CA PHE A 155 4.41 -2.40 -26.71
C PHE A 155 5.04 -3.81 -26.63
N ARG A 156 4.66 -4.65 -25.65
CA ARG A 156 5.29 -5.97 -25.41
C ARG A 156 6.80 -5.90 -25.17
N LEU A 157 7.29 -4.79 -24.62
CA LEU A 157 8.66 -4.69 -24.14
C LEU A 157 8.90 -5.64 -22.96
N SER A 158 10.17 -5.88 -22.64
CA SER A 158 10.55 -6.56 -21.40
C SER A 158 9.91 -5.89 -20.18
N GLU A 159 9.56 -6.69 -19.18
CA GLU A 159 9.06 -6.17 -17.92
C GLU A 159 10.20 -5.45 -17.18
N TYR A 160 9.98 -4.18 -16.85
CA TYR A 160 10.94 -3.36 -16.10
C TYR A 160 10.43 -3.13 -14.68
N GLN A 161 11.28 -3.44 -13.70
CA GLN A 161 11.00 -3.27 -12.29
C GLN A 161 12.30 -3.06 -11.50
N GLY A 162 12.18 -2.60 -10.26
CA GLY A 162 13.29 -2.44 -9.33
C GLY A 162 13.79 -1.01 -9.21
N LYS A 163 14.72 -0.82 -8.27
CA LYS A 163 15.20 0.48 -7.76
C LYS A 163 15.77 1.46 -8.80
N ASP A 164 16.20 0.96 -9.94
CA ASP A 164 16.81 1.77 -11.01
C ASP A 164 15.82 2.09 -12.14
N ILE A 165 14.55 1.71 -11.99
CA ILE A 165 13.49 1.89 -12.99
C ILE A 165 12.46 2.90 -12.49
N LEU A 166 12.16 3.89 -13.32
CA LEU A 166 10.99 4.76 -13.12
C LEU A 166 9.73 4.00 -13.52
N THR A 167 8.80 3.81 -12.60
CA THR A 167 7.56 3.04 -12.86
C THR A 167 6.34 3.95 -12.94
N TYR A 168 5.17 3.37 -13.21
CA TYR A 168 3.93 4.12 -13.29
C TYR A 168 3.43 4.59 -11.92
N VAL A 169 2.95 5.83 -11.86
CA VAL A 169 2.34 6.42 -10.67
C VAL A 169 0.86 6.67 -10.99
N TYR A 170 0.00 5.94 -10.31
CA TYR A 170 -1.44 6.08 -10.40
C TYR A 170 -1.94 7.08 -9.36
N CYS A 171 -2.81 8.00 -9.78
CA CYS A 171 -3.59 8.83 -8.87
C CYS A 171 -4.93 8.13 -8.59
N ILE A 172 -5.23 7.88 -7.32
CA ILE A 172 -6.44 7.22 -6.86
C ILE A 172 -7.29 8.23 -6.10
N GLN A 173 -8.57 8.28 -6.44
CA GLN A 173 -9.59 9.08 -5.78
C GLN A 173 -10.82 8.21 -5.50
N LEU A 174 -11.66 8.62 -4.57
CA LEU A 174 -12.93 7.95 -4.32
C LEU A 174 -14.04 8.51 -5.25
N ASP A 175 -14.93 7.65 -5.71
CA ASP A 175 -16.23 8.01 -6.31
C ASP A 175 -17.38 7.21 -5.65
N GLU A 176 -18.60 7.32 -6.18
CA GLU A 176 -19.78 6.61 -5.66
C GLU A 176 -19.66 5.07 -5.72
N THR A 177 -18.76 4.55 -6.54
CA THR A 177 -18.54 3.12 -6.78
C THR A 177 -17.30 2.57 -6.07
N GLY A 178 -16.45 3.44 -5.53
CA GLY A 178 -15.27 3.08 -4.75
C GLY A 178 -14.00 3.82 -5.20
N PRO A 179 -12.81 3.32 -4.84
CA PRO A 179 -11.55 3.90 -5.31
C PRO A 179 -11.39 3.70 -6.82
N VAL A 180 -11.14 4.79 -7.55
CA VAL A 180 -10.99 4.83 -9.00
C VAL A 180 -9.73 5.59 -9.42
N LEU A 181 -9.26 5.31 -10.64
CA LEU A 181 -8.18 6.07 -11.26
C LEU A 181 -8.67 7.46 -11.66
N THR A 182 -7.90 8.48 -11.27
CA THR A 182 -8.17 9.88 -11.64
C THR A 182 -6.99 10.48 -12.42
N SER A 183 -7.28 11.47 -13.27
CA SER A 183 -6.28 12.11 -14.12
C SER A 183 -5.48 13.20 -13.45
N ALA A 184 -5.86 13.67 -12.23
CA ALA A 184 -5.15 14.67 -11.39
C ALA A 184 -4.06 15.50 -12.11
N PRO A 185 -4.42 16.40 -13.06
CA PRO A 185 -3.49 16.93 -14.05
C PRO A 185 -2.27 17.65 -13.45
N GLU A 186 -2.46 18.38 -12.35
CA GLU A 186 -1.42 19.06 -11.57
C GLU A 186 -0.36 18.12 -10.99
N VAL A 187 -0.72 16.88 -10.64
CA VAL A 187 0.24 15.87 -10.20
C VAL A 187 1.05 15.39 -11.38
N TYR A 188 0.40 15.03 -12.50
CA TYR A 188 1.10 14.52 -13.67
C TYR A 188 1.96 15.58 -14.36
N LYS A 189 1.64 16.88 -14.27
CA LYS A 189 2.55 17.96 -14.71
C LYS A 189 3.88 17.96 -13.94
N GLN A 190 3.86 17.64 -12.64
CA GLN A 190 5.06 17.53 -11.82
C GLN A 190 5.84 16.25 -12.15
N LEU A 191 5.14 15.12 -12.25
CA LEU A 191 5.74 13.82 -12.60
C LEU A 191 6.36 13.81 -14.00
N LEU A 192 5.68 14.42 -14.98
CA LEU A 192 6.12 14.49 -16.37
C LEU A 192 7.51 15.12 -16.50
N ARG A 193 7.77 16.21 -15.77
CA ARG A 193 9.09 16.87 -15.76
C ARG A 193 10.20 15.93 -15.31
N ILE A 194 9.92 15.10 -14.30
CA ILE A 194 10.88 14.12 -13.78
C ILE A 194 11.11 13.02 -14.81
N VAL A 195 10.04 12.47 -15.40
CA VAL A 195 10.14 11.45 -16.45
C VAL A 195 10.97 11.96 -17.63
N GLN A 196 10.75 13.19 -18.06
CA GLN A 196 11.51 13.82 -19.14
C GLN A 196 13.00 13.90 -18.83
N THR A 197 13.36 14.37 -17.62
CA THR A 197 14.76 14.43 -17.19
C THR A 197 15.41 13.05 -17.13
N VAL A 198 14.72 12.04 -16.58
CA VAL A 198 15.26 10.68 -16.49
C VAL A 198 15.44 10.08 -17.89
N ARG A 199 14.45 10.24 -18.78
CA ARG A 199 14.49 9.72 -20.15
C ARG A 199 15.62 10.33 -20.97
N GLU A 200 15.87 11.64 -20.84
CA GLU A 200 16.96 12.32 -21.54
C GLU A 200 18.33 11.74 -21.22
N HIS A 201 18.49 11.18 -20.02
CA HIS A 201 19.74 10.57 -19.54
C HIS A 201 19.74 9.04 -19.59
N GLU A 202 18.72 8.42 -20.21
CA GLU A 202 18.66 6.97 -20.40
C GLU A 202 19.39 6.56 -21.68
N PHE A 203 20.32 5.61 -21.54
CA PHE A 203 21.19 5.13 -22.62
C PHE A 203 20.75 3.76 -23.14
N ASP A 204 20.04 2.96 -22.34
CA ASP A 204 19.50 1.70 -22.80
C ASP A 204 18.31 1.94 -23.76
N PRO A 205 18.37 1.47 -25.03
CA PRO A 205 17.33 1.75 -26.01
C PRO A 205 15.95 1.18 -25.62
N GLY A 206 15.93 0.05 -24.90
CA GLY A 206 14.71 -0.60 -24.45
C GLY A 206 14.00 0.21 -23.37
N ARG A 207 14.74 0.59 -22.33
CA ARG A 207 14.25 1.46 -21.23
C ARG A 207 13.88 2.83 -21.74
N LYS A 208 14.67 3.41 -22.65
CA LYS A 208 14.37 4.71 -23.25
C LYS A 208 13.01 4.69 -23.96
N LYS A 209 12.73 3.67 -24.76
CA LYS A 209 11.42 3.49 -25.40
C LYS A 209 10.28 3.27 -24.39
N ALA A 210 10.57 2.58 -23.29
CA ALA A 210 9.60 2.39 -22.21
C ALA A 210 9.27 3.72 -21.50
N TYR A 211 10.28 4.57 -21.28
CA TYR A 211 10.11 5.91 -20.73
C TYR A 211 9.45 6.89 -21.72
N GLU A 212 9.65 6.75 -23.03
CA GLU A 212 8.87 7.50 -24.04
C GLU A 212 7.37 7.19 -23.93
N ALA A 213 7.01 5.92 -23.71
CA ALA A 213 5.62 5.52 -23.50
C ALA A 213 5.06 6.06 -22.18
N LEU A 214 5.83 5.97 -21.09
CA LEU A 214 5.47 6.54 -19.79
C LEU A 214 5.29 8.07 -19.87
N GLU A 215 6.18 8.76 -20.58
CA GLU A 215 6.10 10.20 -20.82
C GLU A 215 4.84 10.56 -21.60
N ALA A 216 4.52 9.82 -22.67
CA ALA A 216 3.32 10.06 -23.47
C ALA A 216 2.05 9.91 -22.62
N ASP A 217 1.98 8.89 -21.78
CA ASP A 217 0.87 8.68 -20.84
C ASP A 217 0.75 9.83 -19.83
N PHE A 218 1.86 10.20 -19.18
CA PHE A 218 1.85 11.28 -18.19
C PHE A 218 1.54 12.63 -18.82
N LYS A 219 1.96 12.85 -20.08
CA LYS A 219 1.57 14.03 -20.85
C LYS A 219 0.07 14.06 -21.09
N ALA A 220 -0.52 12.97 -21.57
CA ALA A 220 -1.96 12.87 -21.79
C ALA A 220 -2.75 13.14 -20.49
N LEU A 221 -2.30 12.56 -19.36
CA LEU A 221 -2.90 12.77 -18.04
C LEU A 221 -2.75 14.21 -17.53
N SER A 222 -1.60 14.84 -17.81
CA SER A 222 -1.35 16.24 -17.48
C SER A 222 -2.28 17.23 -18.22
N GLU A 223 -2.89 16.76 -19.31
CA GLU A 223 -3.88 17.47 -20.12
C GLU A 223 -5.33 17.07 -19.74
N GLY A 224 -5.52 16.17 -18.78
CA GLY A 224 -6.82 15.70 -18.30
C GLY A 224 -7.39 14.49 -19.04
N ASN A 225 -6.62 13.88 -19.94
CA ASN A 225 -7.04 12.66 -20.64
C ASN A 225 -6.96 11.42 -19.73
N LYS A 226 -7.42 10.28 -20.25
CA LYS A 226 -7.39 8.99 -19.55
C LYS A 226 -6.01 8.31 -19.67
N PRO A 227 -5.64 7.43 -18.73
CA PRO A 227 -4.47 6.55 -18.88
C PRO A 227 -4.59 5.67 -20.14
N SER A 228 -3.46 5.20 -20.67
CA SER A 228 -3.48 4.19 -21.72
C SER A 228 -4.14 2.89 -21.28
N THR A 229 -4.57 2.10 -22.26
CA THR A 229 -5.09 0.73 -22.03
C THR A 229 -4.04 -0.12 -21.31
N GLU A 230 -2.77 -0.02 -21.69
CA GLU A 230 -1.66 -0.73 -21.07
C GLU A 230 -1.54 -0.35 -19.59
N ALA A 231 -1.60 0.94 -19.24
CA ALA A 231 -1.56 1.38 -17.85
C ALA A 231 -2.76 0.84 -17.06
N ILE A 232 -3.96 0.82 -17.64
CA ILE A 232 -5.18 0.30 -16.98
C ILE A 232 -5.06 -1.20 -16.74
N LEU A 233 -4.62 -1.98 -17.74
CA LEU A 233 -4.49 -3.43 -17.63
C LEU A 233 -3.40 -3.87 -16.65
N ASN A 234 -2.38 -3.04 -16.41
CA ASN A 234 -1.32 -3.29 -15.45
C ASN A 234 -1.59 -2.67 -14.06
N PHE A 235 -2.79 -2.10 -13.84
CA PHE A 235 -3.18 -1.57 -12.53
C PHE A 235 -3.46 -2.70 -11.54
N ASN A 236 -2.42 -3.11 -10.80
CA ASN A 236 -2.47 -4.18 -9.81
C ASN A 236 -3.15 -3.75 -8.50
N PHE A 237 -4.45 -3.46 -8.57
CA PHE A 237 -5.28 -3.06 -7.43
C PHE A 237 -6.41 -4.07 -7.24
N LYS A 238 -6.27 -4.94 -6.24
CA LYS A 238 -7.17 -6.06 -6.01
C LYS A 238 -8.16 -5.72 -4.90
N LYS A 239 -9.45 -5.67 -5.23
CA LYS A 239 -10.53 -5.61 -4.24
C LYS A 239 -10.54 -6.89 -3.40
N ILE A 240 -10.51 -6.73 -2.07
CA ILE A 240 -10.62 -7.80 -1.08
C ILE A 240 -12.08 -7.95 -0.65
N ALA A 241 -12.71 -6.83 -0.28
CA ALA A 241 -14.07 -6.83 0.24
C ALA A 241 -14.78 -5.51 -0.04
N GLU A 242 -16.11 -5.57 0.01
CA GLU A 242 -17.01 -4.43 -0.01
C GLU A 242 -18.03 -4.63 1.10
N LEU A 243 -18.10 -3.69 2.04
CA LEU A 243 -18.89 -3.80 3.26
C LEU A 243 -19.85 -2.61 3.31
N SER A 244 -21.09 -2.82 3.75
CA SER A 244 -22.06 -1.75 3.92
C SER A 244 -22.82 -1.89 5.22
N TRP A 245 -23.26 -0.79 5.81
CA TRP A 245 -24.07 -0.83 7.03
C TRP A 245 -25.06 0.33 7.10
N LYS A 246 -26.02 0.21 8.00
CA LYS A 246 -27.00 1.27 8.24
C LYS A 246 -26.33 2.43 9.00
N PRO A 247 -26.59 3.70 8.62
CA PRO A 247 -26.09 4.87 9.33
C PRO A 247 -26.39 4.86 10.83
#